data_AF-A0A660NYJ8-F1
#
_entry.id   AF-A0A660NYJ8-F1
#
_cell.length_a   1.000
_cell.length_b   1.000
_cell.length_c   1.000
_cell.angle_alpha   90.00
_cell.angle_beta   90.00
_cell.angle_gamma   90.00
#
_symmetry.space_group_name_H-M   'P 1'
#
loop_
_entity.id
_entity.type
_entity.pdbx_description
1 polymer ?
#
loop_
_entity_poly.entity_id
_entity_poly.type
_entity_poly.pdbx_seq_one_letter_code
_entity_poly.pdbx_strand_id
1 'polypeptide(L)'
;MGTIKQGILGGFSGKVGTVAGSSWKGISYMRGRAQNVKNPRTEGQMEQRSKFALTLGFLKPITAFVRTGFKTYANKQTAFNAAMS
;
A
#
# COMPACT_ATOMS: atom_id res chain seq x y z
N MET A 1 11.74 -5.47 -5.11
CA MET A 1 10.52 -6.30 -5.09
C MET A 1 10.46 -7.01 -6.42
N GLY A 2 10.39 -8.34 -6.43
CA GLY A 2 10.30 -9.10 -7.69
C GLY A 2 8.83 -9.28 -8.10
N THR A 3 8.51 -9.13 -9.38
CA THR A 3 7.18 -9.49 -9.90
C THR A 3 7.21 -10.92 -10.43
N ILE A 4 6.15 -11.69 -10.17
CA ILE A 4 5.99 -13.05 -10.67
C ILE A 4 5.18 -12.97 -11.97
N LYS A 5 5.85 -13.15 -13.10
CA LYS A 5 5.19 -13.41 -14.39
C LYS A 5 4.88 -14.90 -14.42
N GLN A 6 3.61 -15.28 -14.25
CA GLN A 6 3.06 -16.65 -14.19
C GLN A 6 4.07 -17.79 -14.48
N GLY A 7 4.64 -18.38 -13.42
CA GLY A 7 5.41 -19.64 -13.51
C GLY A 7 4.52 -20.87 -13.30
N ILE A 8 5.08 -22.08 -13.43
CA ILE A 8 4.37 -23.37 -13.28
C ILE A 8 3.53 -23.49 -11.99
N LEU A 9 3.97 -22.87 -10.90
CA LEU A 9 3.29 -22.91 -9.59
C LEU A 9 2.35 -21.73 -9.34
N GLY A 10 2.21 -20.80 -10.29
CA GLY A 10 1.40 -19.59 -10.13
C GLY A 10 1.96 -18.60 -9.09
N GLY A 11 1.13 -17.64 -8.70
CA GLY A 11 1.42 -16.76 -7.56
C GLY A 11 0.96 -17.40 -6.24
N PHE A 12 1.70 -17.19 -5.16
CA PHE A 12 1.28 -17.61 -3.82
C PHE A 12 1.05 -16.39 -2.92
N SER A 13 0.13 -16.52 -1.97
CA SER A 13 -0.18 -15.49 -0.98
C SER A 13 0.29 -15.96 0.39
N GLY A 14 0.99 -15.11 1.12
CA GLY A 14 1.46 -15.41 2.47
C GLY A 14 2.95 -15.71 2.55
N LYS A 15 3.35 -16.36 3.65
CA LYS A 15 4.76 -16.54 4.04
C LYS A 15 5.25 -17.92 3.62
N VAL A 16 6.38 -17.98 2.92
CA VAL A 16 7.09 -19.22 2.62
C VAL A 16 8.58 -18.99 2.94
N GLY A 17 9.03 -19.50 4.08
CA GLY A 17 10.41 -19.32 4.54
C GLY A 17 10.81 -17.85 4.68
N THR A 18 11.83 -17.44 3.93
CA THR A 18 12.38 -16.06 3.92
C THR A 18 11.65 -15.12 2.97
N VAL A 19 10.72 -15.62 2.17
CA VAL A 19 9.97 -14.83 1.19
C VAL A 19 8.49 -14.72 1.56
N ALA A 20 7.90 -13.59 1.20
CA ALA A 20 6.47 -13.38 1.28
C ALA A 20 5.93 -13.02 -0.11
N GLY A 21 4.89 -13.75 -0.52
CA GLY A 21 4.15 -13.51 -1.76
C GLY A 21 2.88 -12.72 -1.48
N SER A 22 2.53 -11.82 -2.40
CA SER A 22 1.26 -11.11 -2.38
C SER A 22 0.85 -10.67 -3.78
N SER A 23 -0.41 -10.31 -3.95
CA SER A 23 -0.99 -9.89 -5.22
C SER A 23 -1.63 -8.51 -5.10
N TRP A 24 -1.36 -7.62 -6.05
CA TRP A 24 -1.96 -6.29 -6.11
C TRP A 24 -2.43 -6.00 -7.53
N LYS A 25 -3.73 -5.68 -7.67
CA LYS A 25 -4.36 -5.42 -8.97
C LYS A 25 -4.05 -6.49 -10.04
N GLY A 26 -4.06 -7.77 -9.63
CA GLY A 26 -3.75 -8.90 -10.50
C GLY A 26 -2.25 -9.18 -10.73
N ILE A 27 -1.36 -8.30 -10.28
CA ILE A 27 0.10 -8.51 -10.36
C ILE A 27 0.55 -9.25 -9.10
N SER A 28 1.08 -10.46 -9.27
CA SER A 28 1.72 -11.21 -8.20
C SER A 28 3.14 -10.71 -8.00
N TYR A 29 3.56 -10.50 -6.76
CA TYR A 29 4.90 -10.05 -6.39
C TYR A 29 5.43 -10.79 -5.17
N MET A 30 6.75 -10.83 -5.08
CA MET A 30 7.50 -11.46 -4.01
C MET A 30 8.43 -10.43 -3.36
N ARG A 31 8.50 -10.46 -2.03
CA ARG A 31 9.43 -9.67 -1.23
C ARG A 31 10.21 -10.57 -0.26
N GLY A 32 11.48 -10.25 -0.08
CA GLY A 32 12.25 -10.79 1.04
C GLY A 32 11.69 -10.29 2.37
N ARG A 33 11.69 -11.17 3.38
CA ARG A 33 11.34 -10.82 4.75
C ARG A 33 12.43 -9.92 5.34
N ALA A 34 12.01 -8.85 6.01
CA ALA A 34 12.94 -8.05 6.81
C ALA A 34 13.39 -8.88 8.02
N GLN A 35 14.70 -8.99 8.22
CA GLN A 35 15.29 -9.74 9.35
C GLN A 35 14.97 -9.05 10.69
N ASN A 36 15.02 -7.71 10.71
CA ASN A 36 14.64 -6.88 11.85
C ASN A 36 13.84 -5.68 11.37
N VAL A 37 12.80 -5.31 12.11
CA VAL A 37 12.00 -4.10 11.85
C VAL A 37 12.28 -3.11 12.97
N LYS A 38 12.96 -2.01 12.66
CA LYS A 38 13.09 -0.88 13.58
C LYS A 38 11.90 0.04 13.36
N ASN A 39 11.08 0.24 14.40
CA ASN A 39 9.95 1.16 14.38
C ASN A 39 10.13 2.24 15.47
N PRO A 40 11.16 3.11 15.33
CA PRO A 40 11.33 4.21 16.27
C PRO A 40 10.08 5.12 16.23
N ARG A 41 9.80 5.77 17.36
CA ARG A 41 8.71 6.73 17.52
C ARG A 41 9.31 8.09 17.80
N THR A 42 10.21 8.55 16.93
CA THR A 42 10.77 9.90 17.07
C THR A 42 9.67 10.93 16.87
N GLU A 43 9.86 12.13 17.41
CA GLU A 43 8.86 13.20 17.35
C GLU A 43 8.46 13.52 15.90
N GLY A 44 9.44 13.71 15.01
CA GLY A 44 9.17 13.93 13.58
C GLY A 44 8.44 12.75 12.90
N GLN A 45 8.71 11.50 13.30
CA GLN A 45 7.98 10.34 12.76
C GLN A 45 6.55 10.28 13.28
N MET A 46 6.32 10.65 14.53
CA MET A 46 4.99 10.72 15.14
C MET A 46 4.18 11.85 14.50
N GLU A 47 4.78 13.01 14.25
CA GLU A 47 4.12 14.13 13.59
C GLU A 47 3.60 13.75 12.19
N GLN A 48 4.42 13.07 11.38
CA GLN A 48 4.01 12.58 10.06
C GLN A 48 2.87 11.55 10.15
N ARG A 49 2.92 10.64 11.14
CA ARG A 49 1.83 9.67 11.39
C ARG A 49 0.54 10.38 11.78
N SER A 50 0.62 11.39 12.63
CA SER A 50 -0.53 12.18 13.05
C SER A 50 -1.15 12.94 11.88
N LYS A 51 -0.33 13.58 11.04
CA LYS A 51 -0.78 14.24 9.81
C LYS A 51 -1.52 13.27 8.88
N PHE A 52 -0.94 12.09 8.64
CA PHE A 52 -1.55 11.05 7.82
C PHE A 52 -2.84 10.48 8.43
N ALA A 53 -2.89 10.31 9.75
CA ALA A 53 -4.08 9.82 10.45
C ALA A 53 -5.23 10.84 10.38
N LEU A 54 -4.92 12.13 10.49
CA LEU A 54 -5.90 13.20 10.38
C LEU A 54 -6.50 13.30 8.98
N THR A 55 -5.66 13.29 7.93
CA THR A 55 -6.15 13.32 6.54
C THR A 55 -6.97 12.08 6.21
N LEU A 56 -6.56 10.90 6.69
CA LEU A 56 -7.34 9.67 6.51
C LEU A 56 -8.70 9.74 7.22
N GLY A 57 -8.74 10.27 8.44
CA GLY A 57 -9.98 10.47 9.19
C GLY A 57 -10.95 11.41 8.48
N PHE A 58 -10.43 12.48 7.88
CA PHE A 58 -11.22 13.44 7.10
C PHE A 58 -11.73 12.86 5.77
N LEU A 59 -10.89 12.14 5.02
CA LEU A 59 -11.24 11.61 3.70
C LEU A 59 -12.14 10.37 3.76
N LYS A 60 -12.07 9.57 4.83
CA LYS A 60 -12.88 8.36 5.02
C LYS A 60 -14.39 8.56 4.83
N PRO A 61 -15.07 9.51 5.51
CA PRO A 61 -16.51 9.69 5.37
C PRO A 61 -16.94 10.12 3.96
N ILE A 62 -16.07 10.82 3.23
CA ILE A 62 -16.37 11.33 1.88
C ILE A 62 -15.80 10.46 0.75
N THR A 63 -15.48 9.20 1.04
CA THR A 63 -14.82 8.29 0.08
C THR A 63 -15.55 8.18 -1.27
N ALA A 64 -16.89 8.22 -1.27
CA ALA A 64 -17.68 8.16 -2.50
C ALA A 64 -17.41 9.36 -3.43
N PHE A 65 -17.41 10.58 -2.86
CA PHE A 65 -17.12 11.80 -3.60
C PHE A 65 -15.67 11.84 -4.08
N VAL A 66 -14.73 11.43 -3.22
CA VAL A 66 -13.31 11.35 -3.55
C VAL A 66 -13.07 10.42 -4.73
N ARG A 67 -13.73 9.26 -4.77
CA ARG A 67 -13.59 8.31 -5.88
C ARG A 67 -14.07 8.87 -7.22
N THR A 68 -15.12 9.69 -7.21
CA THR A 68 -15.66 10.33 -8.42
C THR A 68 -14.81 11.52 -8.84
N GLY A 69 -14.48 12.42 -7.90
CA GLY A 69 -13.74 13.66 -8.17
C GLY A 69 -12.26 13.44 -8.52
N PHE A 70 -11.61 12.45 -7.91
CA PHE A 70 -10.20 12.14 -8.17
C PHE A 70 -9.98 11.05 -9.21
N LYS A 71 -11.03 10.63 -9.94
CA LYS A 71 -10.93 9.60 -10.98
C LYS A 71 -9.98 10.00 -12.10
N THR A 72 -10.05 11.26 -12.54
CA THR A 72 -9.20 11.80 -13.63
C THR A 72 -7.75 12.01 -13.18
N TYR A 73 -7.52 12.21 -11.88
CA TYR A 73 -6.19 12.42 -11.28
C TYR A 73 -5.51 11.10 -10.86
N ALA A 74 -6.18 9.97 -11.02
CA ALA A 74 -5.68 8.65 -10.62
C ALA A 74 -4.65 8.08 -11.62
N ASN A 75 -3.45 8.68 -11.71
CA ASN A 75 -2.37 8.17 -12.56
C ASN A 75 -1.59 7.06 -11.85
N LYS A 76 -1.76 5.80 -12.28
CA LYS A 76 -1.14 4.57 -11.71
C LYS A 76 -1.42 4.33 -10.21
N GLN A 77 -2.30 5.11 -9.61
CA GLN A 77 -2.76 4.98 -8.23
C GLN A 77 -4.28 4.87 -8.15
N THR A 78 -4.83 4.63 -6.96
CA THR A 78 -6.29 4.71 -6.76
C THR A 78 -6.71 6.16 -6.58
N ALA A 79 -7.94 6.53 -6.96
CA ALA A 79 -8.48 7.89 -6.76
C ALA A 79 -8.38 8.36 -5.30
N PHE A 80 -8.54 7.45 -4.33
CA PHE A 80 -8.35 7.75 -2.91
C PHE A 80 -6.91 8.15 -2.57
N ASN A 81 -5.91 7.47 -3.14
CA ASN A 81 -4.50 7.81 -2.94
C ASN A 81 -4.13 9.11 -3.65
N ALA A 82 -4.75 9.40 -4.80
CA ALA A 82 -4.58 10.68 -5.48
C ALA A 82 -5.10 11.86 -4.65
N ALA A 83 -6.16 11.67 -3.86
CA ALA A 83 -6.66 12.67 -2.93
C ALA A 83 -5.86 12.80 -1.62
N MET A 84 -5.03 11.81 -1.32
CA MET A 84 -4.17 11.78 -0.14
C MET A 84 -2.78 12.36 -0.40
N SER A 85 -2.44 12.56 -1.68
CA SER A 85 -1.11 12.97 -2.16
C SER A 85 -0.93 14.48 -2.21
#